data_AF-A0A3M8DKR2-F1
#
_entry.id   AF-A0A3M8DKR2-F1
#
_cell.length_a   1.000
_cell.length_b   1.000
_cell.length_c   1.000
_cell.angle_alpha   90.00
_cell.angle_beta   90.00
_cell.angle_gamma   90.00
#
_symmetry.space_group_name_H-M   'P 1'
#
loop_
_entity.id
_entity.type
_entity.pdbx_description
1 polymer ?
#
loop_
_entity_poly.entity_id
_entity_poly.type
_entity_poly.pdbx_seq_one_letter_code
_entity_poly.pdbx_strand_id
1 'polypeptide(L)'
;MKEQLDALLLTSKEEYKLSEIMEELKEEIEGLDELGYEGTHEMTLIIDREWKWMTRIYFDAESDKEKHDCKYNINVDTKTGQVDSIRIREDSYRRKKEFKEFDTRTIMGGFYGLEETLFKIYARKSKIEIDEDEVEIECSNPEYE
;
A
#
# COMPACT_ATOMS: atom_id res chain seq x y z
N MET A 1 9.38 -15.69 17.11
CA MET A 1 9.59 -14.28 16.68
C MET A 1 10.60 -14.18 15.55
N LYS A 2 11.88 -14.56 15.72
CA LYS A 2 12.87 -14.53 14.62
C LYS A 2 12.48 -15.44 13.44
N GLU A 3 12.10 -16.69 13.71
CA GLU A 3 11.67 -17.63 12.66
C GLU A 3 10.38 -17.23 11.93
N GLN A 4 9.45 -16.56 12.61
CA GLN A 4 8.22 -16.06 11.98
C GLN A 4 8.50 -14.85 11.08
N LEU A 5 9.40 -13.96 11.51
CA LEU A 5 9.87 -12.85 10.70
C LEU A 5 10.64 -13.35 9.48
N ASP A 6 11.56 -14.31 9.69
CA ASP A 6 12.34 -14.92 8.62
C ASP A 6 11.44 -15.66 7.62
N ALA A 7 10.43 -16.40 8.09
CA ALA A 7 9.43 -17.06 7.23
C ALA A 7 8.61 -16.06 6.42
N LEU A 8 8.19 -14.94 7.02
CA LEU A 8 7.45 -13.89 6.32
C LEU A 8 8.32 -13.25 5.22
N LEU A 9 9.59 -12.99 5.53
CA LEU A 9 10.56 -12.37 4.62
C LEU A 9 11.08 -13.32 3.52
N LEU A 10 10.96 -14.64 3.70
CA LEU A 10 11.32 -15.62 2.66
C LEU A 10 10.42 -15.50 1.41
N THR A 11 9.21 -14.96 1.57
CA THR A 11 8.24 -14.81 0.46
C THR A 11 8.30 -13.46 -0.23
N SER A 12 9.07 -12.50 0.29
CA SER A 12 9.08 -11.14 -0.24
C SER A 12 10.01 -10.99 -1.44
N LYS A 13 9.52 -10.30 -2.48
CA LYS A 13 10.28 -9.94 -3.69
C LYS A 13 11.28 -8.85 -3.38
N GLU A 14 12.30 -8.69 -4.23
CA GLU A 14 13.28 -7.60 -4.10
C GLU A 14 12.75 -6.27 -4.66
N GLU A 15 11.80 -6.34 -5.58
CA GLU A 15 11.23 -5.23 -6.31
C GLU A 15 9.74 -5.48 -6.49
N TYR A 16 8.96 -4.41 -6.33
CA TYR A 16 7.53 -4.38 -6.56
C TYR A 16 7.20 -3.21 -7.50
N LYS A 17 6.14 -3.33 -8.26
CA LYS A 17 5.53 -2.27 -9.06
C LYS A 17 4.48 -1.51 -8.25
N LEU A 18 4.22 -0.26 -8.58
CA LEU A 18 3.12 0.47 -7.98
C LEU A 18 1.78 -0.11 -8.44
N SER A 19 1.68 -0.49 -9.72
CA SER A 19 0.51 -1.17 -10.28
C SER A 19 0.13 -2.44 -9.50
N GLU A 20 1.10 -3.28 -9.11
CA GLU A 20 0.80 -4.52 -8.36
C GLU A 20 0.32 -4.24 -6.92
N ILE A 21 0.81 -3.15 -6.30
CA ILE A 21 0.37 -2.71 -4.98
C ILE A 21 -1.07 -2.18 -5.04
N MET A 22 -1.39 -1.44 -6.11
CA MET A 22 -2.74 -0.92 -6.34
C MET A 22 -3.73 -2.01 -6.72
N GLU A 23 -3.28 -3.07 -7.39
CA GLU A 23 -4.11 -4.25 -7.65
C GLU A 23 -4.52 -4.95 -6.35
N GLU A 24 -3.59 -5.14 -5.42
CA GLU A 24 -3.90 -5.73 -4.11
C GLU A 24 -4.79 -4.82 -3.25
N LEU A 25 -4.76 -3.49 -3.46
CA LEU A 25 -5.69 -2.56 -2.81
C LEU A 25 -7.15 -2.81 -3.20
N LYS A 26 -7.41 -3.33 -4.41
CA LYS A 26 -8.77 -3.65 -4.87
C LYS A 26 -9.47 -4.65 -3.94
N GLU A 27 -8.71 -5.55 -3.29
CA GLU A 27 -9.23 -6.51 -2.32
C GLU A 27 -9.81 -5.85 -1.05
N GLU A 28 -9.50 -4.58 -0.79
CA GLU A 28 -10.04 -3.82 0.33
C GLU A 28 -11.32 -3.04 -0.01
N ILE A 29 -11.77 -3.03 -1.27
CA ILE A 29 -12.98 -2.32 -1.69
C ILE A 29 -14.21 -3.12 -1.24
N GLU A 30 -14.93 -2.61 -0.24
CA GLU A 30 -16.19 -3.19 0.21
C GLU A 30 -17.29 -3.00 -0.83
N GLY A 31 -17.99 -4.08 -1.20
CA GLY A 31 -19.14 -4.03 -2.12
C GLY A 31 -18.77 -3.90 -3.61
N LEU A 32 -17.52 -4.17 -3.99
CA LEU A 32 -17.10 -4.17 -5.40
C LEU A 32 -17.91 -5.19 -6.24
N ASP A 33 -18.25 -6.33 -5.63
CA ASP A 33 -19.09 -7.39 -6.20
C ASP A 33 -20.58 -7.02 -6.28
N GLU A 34 -21.01 -5.98 -5.57
CA GLU A 34 -22.38 -5.45 -5.60
C GLU A 34 -22.60 -4.44 -6.74
N LEU A 35 -21.53 -4.02 -7.43
CA LEU A 35 -21.62 -3.10 -8.55
C LEU A 35 -22.37 -3.74 -9.73
N GLY A 36 -23.21 -2.94 -10.41
CA GLY A 36 -23.86 -3.35 -11.65
C GLY A 36 -22.86 -3.46 -12.81
N TYR A 37 -23.32 -3.97 -13.96
CA TYR A 37 -22.50 -4.13 -15.17
C TYR A 37 -21.76 -2.85 -15.63
N GLU A 38 -22.38 -1.68 -15.45
CA GLU A 38 -21.79 -0.37 -15.78
C GLU A 38 -21.22 0.34 -14.53
N GLY A 39 -21.25 -0.31 -13.37
CA GLY A 39 -20.77 0.26 -12.12
C GLY A 39 -19.25 0.22 -12.05
N THR A 40 -18.65 1.36 -11.69
CA THR A 40 -17.23 1.47 -11.40
C THR A 40 -17.02 2.07 -10.02
N HIS A 41 -15.90 1.73 -9.40
CA HIS A 41 -15.41 2.28 -8.16
C HIS A 41 -14.04 2.91 -8.41
N GLU A 42 -13.84 4.13 -7.94
CA GLU A 42 -12.57 4.85 -8.10
C GLU A 42 -11.77 4.85 -6.79
N MET A 43 -10.49 4.53 -6.87
CA MET A 43 -9.52 4.60 -5.77
C MET A 43 -8.75 5.91 -5.83
N THR A 44 -8.20 6.35 -4.70
CA THR A 44 -7.29 7.49 -4.68
C THR A 44 -5.83 7.04 -4.86
N LEU A 45 -5.10 7.68 -5.78
CA LEU A 45 -3.64 7.63 -5.85
C LEU A 45 -3.07 9.04 -6.03
N ILE A 46 -2.12 9.43 -5.17
CA ILE A 46 -1.41 10.70 -5.26
C ILE A 46 0.09 10.46 -5.13
N ILE A 47 0.85 10.80 -6.18
CA ILE A 47 2.31 10.72 -6.19
C ILE A 47 2.92 12.11 -6.05
N ASP A 48 3.47 12.37 -4.88
CA ASP A 48 4.11 13.64 -4.52
C ASP A 48 5.64 13.55 -4.70
N ARG A 49 6.13 14.31 -5.68
CA ARG A 49 7.55 14.43 -6.04
C ARG A 49 8.14 15.80 -5.68
N GLU A 50 7.54 16.53 -4.75
CA GLU A 50 8.02 17.87 -4.33
C GLU A 50 9.46 17.83 -3.78
N TRP A 51 9.86 16.70 -3.19
CA TRP A 51 11.19 16.53 -2.59
C TRP A 51 12.13 15.79 -3.55
N LYS A 52 13.30 16.38 -3.84
CA LYS A 52 14.27 15.81 -4.80
C LYS A 52 14.86 14.44 -4.42
N TRP A 53 14.75 14.05 -3.15
CA TRP A 53 15.37 12.85 -2.60
C TRP A 53 14.35 11.79 -2.18
N MET A 54 13.06 12.13 -2.17
CA MET A 54 12.01 11.22 -1.72
C MET A 54 10.74 11.47 -2.50
N THR A 55 10.16 10.38 -2.99
CA THR A 55 8.82 10.36 -3.54
C THR A 55 7.86 9.85 -2.48
N ARG A 56 6.75 10.56 -2.27
CA ARG A 56 5.69 10.10 -1.37
C ARG A 56 4.52 9.61 -2.19
N ILE A 57 4.08 8.39 -1.92
CA ILE A 57 2.96 7.75 -2.59
C ILE A 57 1.86 7.65 -1.55
N TYR A 58 0.70 8.26 -1.83
CA TYR A 58 -0.49 8.21 -0.99
C TYR A 58 -1.57 7.46 -1.76
N PHE A 59 -2.23 6.50 -1.12
CA PHE A 59 -3.31 5.78 -1.77
C PHE A 59 -4.36 5.29 -0.77
N ASP A 60 -5.57 5.13 -1.27
CA ASP A 60 -6.75 4.74 -0.51
C ASP A 60 -7.71 3.98 -1.42
N ALA A 61 -8.42 3.00 -0.85
CA ALA A 61 -9.48 2.31 -1.56
C ALA A 61 -10.65 3.25 -1.86
N GLU A 62 -10.87 4.29 -1.06
CA GLU A 62 -11.90 5.31 -1.32
C GLU A 62 -11.43 6.40 -2.30
N SER A 63 -12.38 6.94 -3.07
CA SER A 63 -12.15 8.07 -3.99
C SER A 63 -11.97 9.41 -3.24
N ASP A 64 -11.48 10.42 -3.96
CA ASP A 64 -11.45 11.82 -3.54
C ASP A 64 -10.75 12.12 -2.18
N LYS A 65 -9.81 11.27 -1.76
CA LYS A 65 -9.06 11.50 -0.52
C LYS A 65 -7.99 12.57 -0.73
N GLU A 66 -7.84 13.46 0.25
CA GLU A 66 -6.66 14.31 0.30
C GLU A 66 -5.41 13.49 0.70
N LYS A 67 -4.21 13.99 0.33
CA LYS A 67 -2.92 13.34 0.61
C LYS A 67 -2.80 12.80 2.04
N HIS A 68 -3.15 13.63 3.02
CA HIS A 68 -3.00 13.26 4.44
C HIS A 68 -4.16 12.46 5.00
N ASP A 69 -5.23 12.29 4.22
CA ASP A 69 -6.38 11.51 4.59
C ASP A 69 -6.35 10.07 4.11
N CYS A 70 -5.57 9.79 3.06
CA CYS A 70 -5.33 8.44 2.55
C CYS A 70 -4.89 7.46 3.64
N LYS A 71 -5.45 6.25 3.62
CA LYS A 71 -5.12 5.13 4.50
C LYS A 71 -3.63 4.79 4.46
N TYR A 72 -3.05 4.74 3.28
CA TYR A 72 -1.66 4.34 3.06
C TYR A 72 -0.79 5.50 2.61
N ASN A 73 0.43 5.55 3.15
CA ASN A 73 1.49 6.43 2.69
C ASN A 73 2.83 5.71 2.68
N ILE A 74 3.52 5.72 1.54
CA ILE A 74 4.86 5.16 1.36
C ILE A 74 5.83 6.28 1.03
N ASN A 75 6.98 6.30 1.71
CA ASN A 75 8.11 7.15 1.34
C ASN A 75 9.15 6.29 0.65
N VAL A 76 9.52 6.66 -0.57
CA VAL A 76 10.48 5.95 -1.43
C VAL A 76 11.67 6.86 -1.70
N ASP A 77 12.88 6.37 -1.50
CA ASP A 77 14.11 7.08 -1.88
C ASP A 77 14.20 7.17 -3.41
N THR A 78 14.24 8.39 -3.95
CA THR A 78 14.15 8.64 -5.40
C THR A 78 15.38 8.12 -6.17
N LYS A 79 16.50 7.82 -5.50
CA LYS A 79 17.72 7.33 -6.18
C LYS A 79 17.76 5.82 -6.28
N THR A 80 17.27 5.13 -5.27
CA THR A 80 17.40 3.69 -5.11
C THR A 80 16.09 2.94 -5.36
N GLY A 81 14.96 3.65 -5.28
CA GLY A 81 13.61 3.07 -5.29
C GLY A 81 13.27 2.35 -3.99
N GLN A 82 14.13 2.37 -2.97
CA GLN A 82 13.88 1.65 -1.71
C GLN A 82 12.85 2.36 -0.85
N VAL A 83 12.05 1.57 -0.14
CA VAL A 83 11.10 2.09 0.82
C VAL A 83 11.79 2.50 2.11
N ASP A 84 11.70 3.79 2.46
CA ASP A 84 12.24 4.37 3.68
C ASP A 84 11.29 4.22 4.87
N SER A 85 9.99 4.37 4.64
CA SER A 85 8.97 4.24 5.67
C SER A 85 7.59 4.04 5.08
N ILE A 86 6.73 3.35 5.82
CA ILE A 86 5.31 3.18 5.48
C ILE A 86 4.45 3.65 6.65
N ARG A 87 3.35 4.32 6.36
CA ARG A 87 2.33 4.75 7.32
C ARG A 87 0.99 4.15 6.90
N ILE A 88 0.30 3.56 7.88
CA ILE A 88 -1.07 3.07 7.77
C ILE A 88 -1.93 3.80 8.80
N ARG A 89 -3.02 4.42 8.35
CA ARG A 89 -4.06 5.01 9.18
C ARG A 89 -5.14 3.96 9.43
N GLU A 90 -5.61 3.84 10.67
CA GLU A 90 -6.79 3.03 11.01
C GLU A 90 -7.96 3.96 11.37
N ASP A 91 -9.19 3.56 11.06
CA ASP A 91 -10.42 4.35 11.31
C ASP A 91 -10.72 4.57 12.80
N SER A 92 -10.10 3.79 13.68
CA SER A 92 -10.14 4.12 15.10
C SER A 92 -9.26 5.35 15.34
N TYR A 93 -9.88 6.47 15.71
CA TYR A 93 -9.30 7.80 16.06
C TYR A 93 -8.05 7.82 16.96
N ARG A 94 -7.50 6.67 17.36
CA ARG A 94 -6.37 6.50 18.28
C ARG A 94 -5.25 5.60 17.76
N ARG A 95 -5.38 4.97 16.58
CA ARG A 95 -4.39 4.00 16.09
C ARG A 95 -3.85 4.39 14.73
N LYS A 96 -2.53 4.40 14.66
CA LYS A 96 -1.74 4.63 13.46
C LYS A 96 -0.59 3.64 13.53
N LYS A 97 -0.41 2.83 12.48
CA LYS A 97 0.78 2.01 12.34
C LYS A 97 1.79 2.81 11.52
N GLU A 98 3.00 2.93 12.04
CA GLU A 98 4.10 3.58 11.32
C GLU A 98 5.31 2.67 11.35
N PHE A 99 5.72 2.23 10.16
CA PHE A 99 6.91 1.43 9.95
C PHE A 99 8.08 2.39 9.71
N LYS A 100 8.76 2.71 10.80
CA LYS A 100 10.04 3.44 10.81
C LYS A 100 11.10 2.73 11.63
N GLU A 101 10.67 1.96 12.61
CA GLU A 101 11.47 1.05 13.43
C GLU A 101 10.61 -0.19 13.72
N PHE A 102 11.22 -1.36 13.89
CA PHE A 102 10.50 -2.59 14.22
C PHE A 102 9.93 -2.51 15.65
N ASP A 103 8.79 -1.84 15.82
CA ASP A 103 8.04 -1.90 17.06
C ASP A 103 7.37 -3.28 17.15
N THR A 104 7.77 -4.05 18.16
CA THR A 104 7.22 -5.38 18.47
C THR A 104 5.71 -5.35 18.66
N ARG A 105 5.12 -4.22 19.08
CA ARG A 105 3.66 -4.06 19.20
C ARG A 105 2.96 -4.11 17.85
N THR A 106 3.54 -3.48 16.83
CA THR A 106 2.99 -3.48 15.48
C THR A 106 3.02 -4.89 14.88
N ILE A 107 4.12 -5.64 15.10
CA ILE A 107 4.26 -7.04 14.66
C ILE A 107 3.27 -7.97 15.39
N MET A 108 3.06 -7.76 16.69
CA MET A 108 2.12 -8.56 17.48
C MET A 108 0.65 -8.27 17.17
N GLY A 109 0.34 -7.13 16.54
CA GLY A 109 -1.02 -6.77 16.13
C GLY A 109 -1.55 -7.58 14.94
N GLY A 110 -0.66 -8.29 14.23
CA GLY A 110 -0.99 -8.99 12.99
C GLY A 110 -1.12 -8.04 11.80
N PHE A 111 -0.80 -8.55 10.61
CA PHE A 111 -0.99 -7.89 9.33
C PHE A 111 -1.77 -8.87 8.44
N TYR A 112 -2.64 -8.35 7.59
CA TYR A 112 -3.42 -9.13 6.64
C TYR A 112 -3.56 -8.36 5.33
N GLY A 113 -3.70 -9.07 4.22
CA GLY A 113 -3.81 -8.48 2.87
C GLY A 113 -2.66 -7.51 2.59
N LEU A 114 -3.01 -6.33 2.06
CA LEU A 114 -2.04 -5.30 1.68
C LEU A 114 -1.14 -4.84 2.82
N GLU A 115 -1.62 -4.80 4.07
CA GLU A 115 -0.75 -4.47 5.20
C GLU A 115 0.44 -5.43 5.34
N GLU A 116 0.22 -6.72 5.06
CA GLU A 116 1.25 -7.76 5.12
C GLU A 116 2.27 -7.57 4.00
N THR A 117 1.81 -7.28 2.78
CA THR A 117 2.66 -7.00 1.64
C THR A 117 3.51 -5.76 1.86
N LEU A 118 2.92 -4.67 2.34
CA LEU A 118 3.64 -3.44 2.69
C LEU A 118 4.67 -3.67 3.79
N PHE A 119 4.32 -4.43 4.83
CA PHE A 119 5.29 -4.80 5.88
C PHE A 119 6.47 -5.60 5.32
N LYS A 120 6.22 -6.58 4.45
CA LYS A 120 7.26 -7.36 3.77
C LYS A 120 8.18 -6.48 2.93
N ILE A 121 7.62 -5.54 2.15
CA ILE A 121 8.35 -4.57 1.34
C ILE A 121 9.30 -3.77 2.23
N TYR A 122 8.77 -3.16 3.29
CA TYR A 122 9.54 -2.35 4.22
C TYR A 122 10.64 -3.16 4.92
N ALA A 123 10.29 -4.32 5.49
CA ALA A 123 11.21 -5.11 6.31
C ALA A 123 12.37 -5.71 5.49
N ARG A 124 12.14 -6.03 4.21
CA ARG A 124 13.21 -6.46 3.27
C ARG A 124 13.99 -5.29 2.66
N LYS A 125 13.51 -4.05 2.81
CA LYS A 125 14.00 -2.88 2.04
C LYS A 125 13.89 -3.10 0.53
N SER A 126 12.76 -3.67 0.12
CA SER A 126 12.45 -3.90 -1.28
C SER A 126 12.29 -2.56 -1.99
N LYS A 127 12.45 -2.59 -3.31
CA LYS A 127 12.22 -1.41 -4.15
C LYS A 127 10.77 -1.34 -4.61
N ILE A 128 10.32 -0.12 -4.89
CA ILE A 128 9.09 0.14 -5.62
C ILE A 128 9.45 0.85 -6.94
N GLU A 129 9.13 0.22 -8.06
CA GLU A 129 9.07 0.82 -9.38
C GLU A 129 7.76 1.62 -9.48
N ILE A 130 7.86 2.93 -9.75
CA ILE A 130 6.69 3.81 -9.88
C ILE A 130 6.25 3.81 -11.34
N ASP A 131 5.55 2.75 -11.75
CA ASP A 131 4.97 2.56 -13.08
C ASP A 131 3.57 3.20 -13.17
N GLU A 132 3.52 4.51 -12.94
CA GLU A 132 2.29 5.31 -12.86
C GLU A 132 1.35 5.14 -14.08
N ASP A 133 1.92 4.96 -15.27
CA ASP A 133 1.14 4.77 -16.51
C ASP A 133 0.41 3.42 -16.58
N GLU A 134 0.81 2.44 -15.76
CA GLU A 134 0.22 1.08 -15.70
C GLU A 134 -0.72 0.91 -14.49
N VAL A 135 -0.94 1.97 -13.71
CA VAL A 135 -1.82 1.91 -12.55
C VAL A 135 -3.28 2.08 -12.99
N GLU A 136 -4.09 1.09 -12.65
CA GLU A 136 -5.55 1.19 -12.72
C GLU A 136 -6.11 1.73 -11.39
N ILE A 137 -6.78 2.87 -11.46
CA ILE A 137 -7.46 3.48 -10.30
C ILE A 137 -8.98 3.25 -10.32
N GLU A 138 -9.55 2.89 -11.47
CA GLU A 138 -10.95 2.52 -11.60
C GLU A 138 -11.07 1.01 -11.64
N CYS A 139 -11.98 0.47 -10.81
CA CYS A 139 -12.28 -0.94 -10.70
C CYS A 139 -13.73 -1.17 -11.09
N SER A 140 -14.01 -2.28 -11.76
CA SER A 140 -15.38 -2.70 -12.03
C SER A 140 -15.71 -3.99 -11.27
N ASN A 141 -16.95 -4.47 -11.39
CA ASN A 141 -17.32 -5.73 -10.77
C ASN A 141 -16.52 -6.89 -11.42
N PRO A 142 -15.74 -7.67 -10.64
CA PRO A 142 -14.93 -8.77 -11.18
C PRO A 142 -15.74 -9.87 -11.89
N GLU A 143 -17.06 -9.98 -11.63
CA GLU A 143 -17.93 -10.93 -12.35
C GLU A 143 -18.14 -10.57 -13.82
N TYR A 144 -17.89 -9.31 -14.21
CA TYR A 144 -18.13 -8.79 -15.56
C TYR A 144 -16.84 -8.45 -16.34
N GLU A 145 -15.66 -8.73 -15.76
CA GLU A 145 -14.34 -8.57 -16.38
C GLU A 145 -13.88 -9.78 -17.23
#